data_AF-A0A7J9Y0J5-F1
#
_entry.id   AF-A0A7J9Y0J5-F1
#
_cell.length_a   1.000
_cell.length_b   1.000
_cell.length_c   1.000
_cell.angle_alpha   90.00
_cell.angle_beta   90.00
_cell.angle_gamma   90.00
#
_symmetry.space_group_name_H-M   'P 1'
#
loop_
_entity.id
_entity.type
_entity.pdbx_description
1 polymer ?
#
loop_
_entity_poly.entity_id
_entity_poly.type
_entity_poly.pdbx_seq_one_letter_code
_entity_poly.pdbx_strand_id
1 'polypeptide(L)'
;MACAVPAATRLPALDYPHDVPSLFRRRSRTATQPSVTSDESDRIADEPDQIADDDADADGQSDQGSAGPRAGVKPKAYTPGKGRATPKRKEARKRAAEPPPQDRKAAMRRMRQKQRTERAAAREGLMRGEDQYLPARDRGPERALTRDIVDARRNIGTWFFAGAVVILIGTWPGVSQPIRDMFNMLWTVLLIAVMVDSALLCRTIGRVVWERHPKTGQRKAGLYFYAIMRSLTIRRMRIPRPRVAIGNKI
;
A
#
# COMPACT_ATOMS: atom_id res chain seq x y z
N MET A 1 -46.37 -47.28 -22.56
CA MET A 1 -45.42 -47.02 -23.66
C MET A 1 -44.27 -46.21 -23.07
N ALA A 2 -43.22 -46.89 -22.61
CA ALA A 2 -42.10 -46.29 -21.89
C ALA A 2 -41.09 -45.71 -22.88
N CYS A 3 -40.74 -44.43 -22.73
CA CYS A 3 -39.71 -43.77 -23.53
C CYS A 3 -38.37 -43.90 -22.79
N ALA A 4 -37.46 -44.71 -23.34
CA ALA A 4 -36.11 -44.91 -22.83
C ALA A 4 -35.21 -43.73 -23.22
N VAL A 5 -34.50 -43.18 -22.25
CA VAL A 5 -33.46 -42.15 -22.43
C VAL A 5 -32.16 -42.84 -22.87
N PRO A 6 -31.53 -42.47 -24.00
CA PRO A 6 -30.28 -43.08 -24.42
C PRO A 6 -29.08 -42.61 -23.58
N ALA A 7 -28.20 -43.57 -23.28
CA ALA A 7 -27.05 -43.47 -22.40
C ALA A 7 -25.97 -42.50 -22.93
N ALA A 8 -25.40 -41.70 -22.01
CA ALA A 8 -24.27 -40.81 -22.26
C ALA A 8 -23.00 -41.62 -22.62
N THR A 9 -22.52 -41.44 -23.84
CA THR A 9 -21.25 -42.01 -24.32
C THR A 9 -20.08 -41.26 -23.64
N ARG A 10 -19.31 -41.96 -22.81
CA ARG A 10 -18.05 -41.43 -22.24
C ARG A 10 -17.05 -41.17 -23.36
N LEU A 11 -16.54 -39.94 -23.46
CA LEU A 11 -15.39 -39.61 -24.29
C LEU A 11 -14.13 -40.29 -23.73
N PRO A 12 -13.24 -40.83 -24.58
CA PRO A 12 -11.98 -41.42 -24.14
C PRO A 12 -11.03 -40.35 -23.58
N ALA A 13 -10.40 -40.67 -22.45
CA ALA A 13 -9.36 -39.86 -21.85
C ALA A 13 -8.16 -39.78 -22.80
N LEU A 14 -7.91 -38.59 -23.34
CA LEU A 14 -6.71 -38.28 -24.10
C LEU A 14 -5.54 -38.20 -23.12
N ASP A 15 -4.78 -39.29 -23.06
CA ASP A 15 -3.58 -39.47 -22.26
C ASP A 15 -2.48 -38.52 -22.78
N TYR A 16 -2.25 -37.41 -22.06
CA TYR A 16 -1.18 -36.47 -22.38
C TYR A 16 0.08 -36.90 -21.63
N PRO A 17 1.24 -37.06 -22.30
CA PRO A 17 2.47 -37.44 -21.62
C PRO A 17 2.86 -36.36 -20.61
N HIS A 18 2.78 -36.68 -19.33
CA HIS A 18 3.20 -35.84 -18.22
C HIS A 18 4.72 -35.90 -18.04
N ASP A 19 5.46 -35.22 -18.93
CA ASP A 19 6.86 -34.88 -18.68
C ASP A 19 7.08 -33.39 -18.92
N VAL A 20 6.84 -32.61 -17.86
CA VAL A 20 7.20 -31.19 -17.82
C VAL A 20 8.65 -31.06 -17.32
N PRO A 21 9.54 -30.33 -18.03
CA PRO A 21 10.91 -30.12 -17.60
C PRO A 21 10.98 -29.49 -16.20
N SER A 22 11.89 -30.00 -15.36
CA SER A 22 12.05 -29.65 -13.94
C SER A 22 12.27 -28.15 -13.65
N LEU A 23 12.57 -27.36 -14.68
CA LEU A 23 12.73 -25.90 -14.61
C LEU A 23 11.41 -25.14 -14.34
N PHE A 24 10.25 -25.77 -14.54
CA PHE A 24 8.94 -25.18 -14.19
C PHE A 24 8.40 -25.64 -12.83
N ARG A 25 9.14 -26.43 -12.06
CA ARG A 25 8.75 -26.84 -10.71
C ARG A 25 8.88 -25.67 -9.74
N ARG A 26 7.81 -24.88 -9.59
CA ARG A 26 7.70 -23.87 -8.53
C ARG A 26 7.83 -24.56 -7.17
N ARG A 27 8.88 -24.22 -6.42
CA ARG A 27 9.14 -24.72 -5.07
C ARG A 27 8.02 -24.27 -4.12
N SER A 28 6.98 -25.08 -3.97
CA SER A 28 5.94 -24.90 -2.96
C SER A 28 6.55 -25.18 -1.59
N ARG A 29 6.80 -24.12 -0.82
CA ARG A 29 7.06 -24.22 0.62
C ARG A 29 5.84 -24.88 1.26
N THR A 30 6.09 -26.04 1.87
CA THR A 30 5.19 -26.79 2.74
C THR A 30 4.66 -25.87 3.84
N ALA A 31 3.39 -25.49 3.75
CA ALA A 31 2.66 -24.92 4.88
C ALA A 31 2.07 -26.11 5.65
N THR A 32 2.70 -26.45 6.77
CA THR A 32 2.13 -27.33 7.79
C THR A 32 0.85 -26.68 8.30
N GLN A 33 -0.31 -27.25 7.95
CA GLN A 33 -1.56 -26.96 8.64
C GLN A 33 -1.68 -27.93 9.82
N PRO A 34 -1.87 -27.46 11.06
CA PRO A 34 -2.35 -28.32 12.12
C PRO A 34 -3.89 -28.41 12.07
N SER A 35 -4.38 -29.63 11.92
CA SER A 35 -5.76 -30.04 12.15
C SER A 35 -6.08 -29.96 13.64
N VAL A 36 -7.10 -29.18 14.01
CA VAL A 36 -7.67 -29.18 15.37
C VAL A 36 -8.85 -30.13 15.37
N THR A 37 -8.67 -31.25 16.07
CA THR A 37 -9.71 -32.17 16.53
C THR A 37 -10.52 -31.53 17.65
N SER A 38 -11.83 -31.68 17.58
CA SER A 38 -12.78 -31.46 18.66
C SER A 38 -12.66 -32.53 19.75
N ASP A 39 -13.09 -32.16 20.96
CA ASP A 39 -13.21 -32.96 22.20
C ASP A 39 -11.92 -33.19 23.00
N GLU A 40 -11.69 -32.31 23.99
CA GLU A 40 -11.27 -32.74 25.33
C GLU A 40 -11.75 -31.70 26.36
N SER A 41 -12.72 -32.15 27.14
CA SER A 41 -13.39 -31.50 28.26
C SER A 41 -12.51 -31.35 29.50
N ASP A 42 -12.84 -30.35 30.31
CA ASP A 42 -12.70 -30.32 31.76
C ASP A 42 -11.33 -30.64 32.37
N ARG A 43 -10.64 -29.59 32.83
CA ARG A 43 -10.00 -29.47 34.16
C ARG A 43 -9.23 -28.15 34.29
N ILE A 44 -9.09 -27.68 35.54
CA ILE A 44 -8.37 -26.50 36.04
C ILE A 44 -9.31 -25.29 36.19
N ALA A 45 -10.17 -25.19 37.21
CA ALA A 45 -9.91 -25.07 38.66
C ALA A 45 -9.15 -23.78 39.05
N ASP A 46 -9.76 -23.08 40.00
CA ASP A 46 -9.37 -21.83 40.63
C ASP A 46 -7.93 -21.79 41.12
N GLU A 47 -7.22 -20.69 40.85
CA GLU A 47 -6.09 -20.25 41.69
C GLU A 47 -6.00 -18.70 41.68
N PRO A 48 -6.07 -18.05 42.85
CA PRO A 48 -5.91 -16.60 42.97
C PRO A 48 -4.43 -16.22 43.20
N ASP A 49 -3.93 -15.26 42.41
CA ASP A 49 -2.63 -14.63 42.64
C ASP A 49 -2.67 -13.76 43.92
N GLN A 50 -2.13 -14.31 45.01
CA GLN A 50 -1.66 -13.55 46.17
C GLN A 50 -0.20 -13.15 45.92
N ILE A 51 0.07 -11.85 45.82
CA ILE A 51 1.42 -11.31 45.96
C ILE A 51 1.42 -10.54 47.28
N ALA A 52 1.95 -11.20 48.30
CA ALA A 52 2.41 -10.59 49.54
C ALA A 52 3.87 -11.02 49.68
N ASP A 53 4.79 -10.07 49.62
CA ASP A 53 6.12 -10.17 50.20
C ASP A 53 6.40 -8.81 50.85
N ASP A 54 6.30 -8.82 52.17
CA ASP A 54 7.01 -7.94 53.09
C ASP A 54 8.52 -8.15 52.90
N ASP A 55 9.30 -7.07 52.87
CA ASP A 55 10.66 -7.08 53.43
C ASP A 55 11.07 -5.65 53.80
N ALA A 56 11.41 -5.50 55.07
CA ALA A 56 12.00 -4.33 55.72
C ALA A 56 13.53 -4.49 55.79
N ASP A 57 14.16 -3.53 56.50
CA ASP A 57 15.59 -3.40 56.87
C ASP A 57 16.50 -2.73 55.82
N ALA A 58 17.07 -1.52 55.99
CA ALA A 58 17.75 -0.82 57.08
C ALA A 58 19.30 -0.87 56.98
N ASP A 59 19.86 0.35 56.86
CA ASP A 59 21.13 0.90 57.37
C ASP A 59 22.54 0.68 56.75
N GLY A 60 23.28 1.82 56.72
CA GLY A 60 24.74 1.95 56.89
C GLY A 60 25.53 2.48 55.67
N GLN A 61 25.73 3.79 55.43
CA GLN A 61 26.60 4.82 56.06
C GLN A 61 28.09 4.83 55.60
N SER A 62 28.53 5.97 55.03
CA SER A 62 29.88 6.61 55.05
C SER A 62 29.91 7.72 53.96
N ASP A 63 30.59 8.87 54.04
CA ASP A 63 31.29 9.63 55.07
C ASP A 63 31.47 11.08 54.57
N GLN A 64 31.95 11.95 55.45
CA GLN A 64 31.94 13.43 55.47
C GLN A 64 32.88 14.18 54.50
N GLY A 65 32.61 15.48 54.29
CA GLY A 65 33.69 16.49 54.29
C GLY A 65 33.57 17.71 53.36
N SER A 66 33.20 18.88 53.93
CA SER A 66 33.95 20.16 53.88
C SER A 66 33.06 21.42 53.77
N ALA A 67 33.45 22.43 54.57
CA ALA A 67 32.72 23.65 54.89
C ALA A 67 33.12 24.86 54.01
N GLY A 68 32.27 25.91 54.02
CA GLY A 68 32.29 27.10 53.13
C GLY A 68 33.37 28.17 53.40
N PRO A 69 33.25 29.42 52.90
CA PRO A 69 32.21 30.35 53.38
C PRO A 69 31.65 31.46 52.43
N ARG A 70 30.40 31.86 52.73
CA ARG A 70 29.76 33.22 52.79
C ARG A 70 29.85 34.23 51.61
N ALA A 71 28.68 34.62 51.07
CA ALA A 71 28.02 35.93 51.27
C ALA A 71 27.04 36.27 50.14
N GLY A 72 25.83 36.74 50.47
CA GLY A 72 24.90 37.34 49.49
C GLY A 72 23.42 37.21 49.85
N VAL A 73 22.94 37.97 50.83
CA VAL A 73 21.51 38.16 51.09
C VAL A 73 20.95 39.11 50.02
N LYS A 74 19.96 38.65 49.24
CA LYS A 74 19.10 39.48 48.39
C LYS A 74 17.63 39.12 48.66
N PRO A 75 16.71 40.09 48.70
CA PRO A 75 15.35 39.89 49.17
C PRO A 75 14.53 39.02 48.21
N LYS A 76 13.60 38.24 48.78
CA LYS A 76 12.61 37.40 48.09
C LYS A 76 11.80 38.25 47.11
N ALA A 77 12.14 38.16 45.83
CA ALA A 77 11.30 38.61 44.74
C ALA A 77 10.21 37.57 44.48
N TYR A 78 8.97 38.04 44.52
CA TYR A 78 7.72 37.34 44.27
C TYR A 78 7.74 36.57 42.93
N THR A 79 7.66 35.24 43.00
CA THR A 79 7.37 34.39 41.84
C THR A 79 5.84 34.30 41.72
N PRO A 80 5.21 34.70 40.61
CA PRO A 80 3.78 34.49 40.42
C PRO A 80 3.49 32.98 40.50
N GLY A 81 2.52 32.60 41.34
CA GLY A 81 2.15 31.21 41.54
C GLY A 81 1.89 30.53 40.21
N LYS A 82 2.41 29.31 40.03
CA LYS A 82 2.19 28.47 38.84
C LYS A 82 0.68 28.21 38.70
N GLY A 83 -0.01 29.13 38.01
CA GLY A 83 -1.47 29.25 37.95
C GLY A 83 -2.14 28.30 36.97
N ARG A 84 -1.60 27.10 36.79
CA ARG A 84 -2.35 26.00 36.19
C ARG A 84 -1.73 24.69 36.64
N ALA A 85 -2.50 23.92 37.40
CA ALA A 85 -2.25 22.49 37.52
C ALA A 85 -2.19 21.93 36.09
N THR A 86 -1.05 21.36 35.70
CA THR A 86 -1.01 20.45 34.56
C THR A 86 -2.13 19.43 34.81
N PRO A 87 -3.13 19.34 33.92
CA PRO A 87 -4.30 18.52 34.18
C PRO A 87 -3.83 17.11 34.53
N LYS A 88 -4.24 16.65 35.72
CA LYS A 88 -3.85 15.35 36.26
C LYS A 88 -4.16 14.31 35.19
N ARG A 89 -3.21 13.42 34.87
CA ARG A 89 -3.26 12.46 33.73
C ARG A 89 -4.62 11.75 33.55
N LYS A 90 -5.38 11.56 34.64
CA LYS A 90 -6.76 11.02 34.64
C LYS A 90 -7.79 11.93 33.94
N GLU A 91 -7.73 13.25 34.08
CA GLU A 91 -8.69 14.19 33.49
C GLU A 91 -8.45 14.38 31.99
N ALA A 92 -7.19 14.35 31.54
CA ALA A 92 -6.85 14.33 30.12
C ALA A 92 -7.35 13.05 29.43
N ARG A 93 -7.31 11.90 30.12
CA ARG A 93 -7.77 10.62 29.58
C ARG A 93 -9.30 10.52 29.46
N LYS A 94 -10.06 11.19 30.35
CA LYS A 94 -11.54 11.25 30.28
C LYS A 94 -12.07 12.08 29.11
N ARG A 95 -11.33 13.10 28.66
CA ARG A 95 -11.75 13.94 27.51
C ARG A 95 -11.48 13.30 26.14
N ALA A 96 -10.63 12.28 26.07
CA ALA A 96 -10.26 11.62 24.83
C ALA A 96 -10.99 10.28 24.60
N ALA A 97 -11.68 9.75 25.60
CA ALA A 97 -12.40 8.48 25.49
C ALA A 97 -13.86 8.73 25.11
N GLU A 98 -14.26 8.28 23.92
CA GLU A 98 -15.67 8.25 23.54
C GLU A 98 -16.48 7.46 24.60
N PRO A 99 -17.69 7.93 24.95
CA PRO A 99 -18.50 7.28 25.97
C PRO A 99 -18.80 5.83 25.57
N PRO A 100 -18.73 4.86 26.48
CA PRO A 100 -18.97 3.45 26.16
C PRO A 100 -20.38 3.26 25.54
N PRO A 101 -20.53 2.35 24.55
CA PRO A 101 -21.82 2.11 23.94
C PRO A 101 -22.77 1.50 24.97
N GLN A 102 -23.96 2.10 25.12
CA GLN A 102 -24.96 1.67 26.09
C GLN A 102 -25.67 0.35 25.68
N ASP A 103 -25.65 0.01 24.39
CA ASP A 103 -26.29 -1.18 23.82
C ASP A 103 -25.42 -1.91 22.79
N ARG A 104 -25.58 -3.23 22.66
CA ARG A 104 -24.93 -4.04 21.61
C ARG A 104 -25.23 -3.54 20.19
N LYS A 105 -26.46 -3.06 19.94
CA LYS A 105 -26.88 -2.47 18.65
C LYS A 105 -26.24 -1.10 18.41
N ALA A 106 -26.09 -0.29 19.46
CA ALA A 106 -25.38 0.99 19.40
C ALA A 106 -23.87 0.78 19.19
N ALA A 107 -23.27 -0.23 19.82
CA ALA A 107 -21.88 -0.64 19.63
C ALA A 107 -21.61 -1.06 18.17
N MET A 108 -22.45 -1.92 17.59
CA MET A 108 -22.32 -2.32 16.19
C MET A 108 -22.50 -1.15 15.22
N ARG A 109 -23.46 -0.24 15.46
CA ARG A 109 -23.63 0.96 14.63
C ARG A 109 -22.41 1.88 14.69
N ARG A 110 -21.83 2.09 15.88
CA ARG A 110 -20.60 2.88 16.05
C ARG A 110 -19.40 2.21 15.38
N MET A 111 -19.23 0.90 15.55
CA MET A 111 -18.18 0.13 14.86
C MET A 111 -18.31 0.25 13.34
N ARG A 112 -19.53 0.15 12.79
CA ARG A 112 -19.76 0.32 11.35
C ARG A 112 -19.48 1.75 10.88
N GLN A 113 -19.82 2.76 11.69
CA GLN A 113 -19.52 4.15 11.38
C GLN A 113 -18.01 4.41 11.40
N LYS A 114 -17.29 3.92 12.41
CA LYS A 114 -15.83 3.99 12.50
C LYS A 114 -15.14 3.31 11.32
N GLN A 115 -15.58 2.11 10.95
CA GLN A 115 -15.06 1.43 9.76
C GLN A 115 -15.33 2.22 8.47
N ARG A 116 -16.49 2.89 8.35
CA ARG A 116 -16.78 3.76 7.19
C ARG A 116 -15.86 4.97 7.16
N THR A 117 -15.64 5.64 8.29
CA THR A 117 -14.74 6.80 8.36
C THR A 117 -13.28 6.41 8.12
N GLU A 118 -12.82 5.28 8.66
CA GLU A 118 -11.47 4.76 8.42
C GLU A 118 -11.25 4.39 6.95
N ARG A 119 -12.23 3.73 6.31
CA ARG A 119 -12.18 3.42 4.87
C ARG A 119 -12.20 4.67 4.01
N ALA A 120 -12.99 5.68 4.40
CA ALA A 120 -13.03 6.96 3.70
C ALA A 120 -11.68 7.68 3.81
N ALA A 121 -11.10 7.77 5.01
CA ALA A 121 -9.80 8.36 5.25
C ALA A 121 -8.68 7.62 4.50
N ALA A 122 -8.68 6.28 4.50
CA ALA A 122 -7.73 5.47 3.75
C ALA A 122 -7.87 5.68 2.23
N ARG A 123 -9.11 5.79 1.72
CA ARG A 123 -9.37 6.09 0.30
C ARG A 123 -8.89 7.49 -0.07
N GLU A 124 -9.11 8.47 0.79
CA GLU A 124 -8.62 9.84 0.58
C GLU A 124 -7.09 9.90 0.63
N GLY A 125 -6.46 9.26 1.60
CA GLY A 125 -5.00 9.17 1.70
C GLY A 125 -4.37 8.49 0.49
N LEU A 126 -5.01 7.41 -0.01
CA LEU A 126 -4.61 6.76 -1.26
C LEU A 126 -4.80 7.70 -2.47
N MET A 127 -5.85 8.50 -2.50
CA MET A 127 -6.10 9.46 -3.58
C MET A 127 -5.12 10.65 -3.55
N ARG A 128 -4.75 11.14 -2.36
CA ARG A 128 -3.72 12.18 -2.16
C ARG A 128 -2.32 11.68 -2.48
N GLY A 129 -2.10 10.36 -2.42
CA GLY A 129 -0.81 9.76 -2.71
C GLY A 129 0.14 9.75 -1.51
N GLU A 130 -0.39 9.73 -0.30
CA GLU A 130 0.42 9.66 0.93
C GLU A 130 1.08 8.28 1.05
N ASP A 131 2.40 8.25 1.24
CA ASP A 131 3.20 7.01 1.21
C ASP A 131 2.73 5.94 2.21
N GLN A 132 2.13 6.34 3.33
CA GLN A 132 1.58 5.43 4.35
C GLN A 132 0.37 4.61 3.86
N TYR A 133 -0.48 5.21 3.03
CA TYR A 133 -1.72 4.59 2.52
C TYR A 133 -1.51 3.91 1.16
N LEU A 134 -0.33 4.08 0.54
CA LEU A 134 0.00 3.41 -0.71
C LEU A 134 0.21 1.91 -0.51
N PRO A 135 -0.07 1.06 -1.50
CA PRO A 135 0.35 -0.34 -1.48
C PRO A 135 1.88 -0.48 -1.49
N ALA A 136 2.43 -1.55 -0.89
CA ALA A 136 3.88 -1.78 -0.82
C ALA A 136 4.59 -1.77 -2.19
N ARG A 137 3.88 -2.12 -3.27
CA ARG A 137 4.39 -2.06 -4.66
C ARG A 137 4.59 -0.64 -5.18
N ASP A 138 3.86 0.33 -4.63
CA ASP A 138 3.88 1.71 -5.11
C ASP A 138 4.73 2.59 -4.21
N ARG A 139 4.96 2.20 -2.95
CA ARG A 139 5.77 2.96 -1.97
C ARG A 139 7.22 3.18 -2.41
N GLY A 140 7.77 4.32 -1.98
CA GLY A 140 9.19 4.67 -2.06
C GLY A 140 9.48 5.96 -2.83
N PRO A 141 10.56 6.68 -2.47
CA PRO A 141 10.90 7.97 -3.08
C PRO A 141 11.19 7.86 -4.58
N GLU A 142 11.83 6.76 -5.01
CA GLU A 142 12.16 6.51 -6.41
C GLU A 142 10.92 6.29 -7.29
N ARG A 143 9.93 5.55 -6.77
CA ARG A 143 8.65 5.32 -7.46
C ARG A 143 7.80 6.58 -7.44
N ALA A 144 7.86 7.39 -6.38
CA ALA A 144 7.19 8.69 -6.34
C ALA A 144 7.74 9.63 -7.41
N LEU A 145 9.07 9.76 -7.52
CA LEU A 145 9.72 10.55 -8.56
C LEU A 145 9.37 10.03 -9.97
N THR A 146 9.35 8.71 -10.15
CA THR A 146 8.94 8.09 -11.41
C THR A 146 7.48 8.42 -11.76
N ARG A 147 6.57 8.41 -10.78
CA ARG A 147 5.16 8.80 -10.97
C ARG A 147 5.07 10.26 -11.43
N ASP A 148 5.80 11.15 -10.79
CA ASP A 148 5.80 12.58 -11.13
C ASP A 148 6.33 12.80 -12.57
N ILE A 149 7.43 12.14 -12.95
CA ILE A 149 8.01 12.21 -14.32
C ILE A 149 7.01 11.76 -15.38
N VAL A 150 6.35 10.61 -15.15
CA VAL A 150 5.34 10.06 -16.07
C VAL A 150 4.10 10.96 -16.15
N ASP A 151 3.71 11.56 -15.03
CA ASP A 151 2.49 12.37 -14.94
C ASP A 151 2.69 13.81 -15.45
N ALA A 152 3.93 14.33 -15.50
CA ALA A 152 4.28 15.62 -16.11
C ALA A 152 4.34 15.58 -17.64
N ARG A 153 4.55 14.40 -18.24
CA ARG A 153 4.63 14.21 -19.70
C ARG A 153 3.24 14.08 -20.33
N ARG A 154 3.11 14.51 -21.60
CA ARG A 154 2.01 14.07 -22.47
C ARG A 154 2.25 12.59 -22.83
N ASN A 155 1.47 11.70 -22.22
CA ASN A 155 1.60 10.27 -22.48
C ASN A 155 0.93 9.90 -23.80
N ILE A 156 1.62 9.10 -24.62
CA ILE A 156 1.07 8.57 -25.88
C ILE A 156 -0.04 7.55 -25.62
N GLY A 157 -0.15 6.98 -24.43
CA GLY A 157 -1.22 6.02 -24.09
C GLY A 157 -2.64 6.49 -24.41
N THR A 158 -2.97 7.77 -24.18
CA THR A 158 -4.30 8.31 -24.55
C THR A 158 -4.48 8.41 -26.07
N TRP A 159 -3.42 8.79 -26.80
CA TRP A 159 -3.42 8.80 -28.26
C TRP A 159 -3.44 7.40 -28.85
N PHE A 160 -2.83 6.42 -28.18
CA PHE A 160 -2.84 5.02 -28.58
C PHE A 160 -4.27 4.45 -28.55
N PHE A 161 -5.03 4.69 -27.49
CA PHE A 161 -6.44 4.26 -27.45
C PHE A 161 -7.27 4.93 -28.56
N ALA A 162 -7.10 6.23 -28.79
CA ALA A 162 -7.79 6.92 -29.88
C ALA A 162 -7.39 6.37 -31.26
N GLY A 163 -6.10 6.18 -31.51
CA GLY A 163 -5.56 5.61 -32.75
C GLY A 163 -6.01 4.16 -32.98
N ALA A 164 -6.06 3.35 -31.92
CA ALA A 164 -6.53 1.98 -32.00
C ALA A 164 -8.00 1.89 -32.42
N VAL A 165 -8.87 2.77 -31.90
CA VAL A 165 -10.28 2.85 -32.32
C VAL A 165 -10.40 3.26 -33.79
N VAL A 166 -9.61 4.25 -34.22
CA VAL A 166 -9.57 4.72 -35.63
C VAL A 166 -9.16 3.57 -36.57
N ILE A 167 -8.12 2.83 -36.21
CA ILE A 167 -7.65 1.68 -36.99
C ILE A 167 -8.69 0.55 -36.99
N LEU A 168 -9.36 0.28 -35.87
CA LEU A 168 -10.39 -0.74 -35.79
C LEU A 168 -11.55 -0.47 -36.77
N ILE A 169 -11.98 0.78 -36.87
CA ILE A 169 -13.00 1.20 -37.85
C ILE A 169 -12.47 1.04 -39.28
N GLY A 170 -11.21 1.43 -39.50
CA GLY A 170 -10.54 1.32 -40.80
C GLY A 170 -10.29 -0.10 -41.30
N THR A 171 -10.13 -1.06 -40.38
CA THR A 171 -9.89 -2.48 -40.70
C THR A 171 -11.20 -3.28 -40.83
N TRP A 172 -12.36 -2.64 -40.65
CA TRP A 172 -13.67 -3.27 -40.78
C TRP A 172 -13.83 -3.98 -42.13
N PRO A 173 -14.40 -5.20 -42.19
CA PRO A 173 -14.46 -6.02 -43.41
C PRO A 173 -15.26 -5.39 -44.56
N GLY A 174 -16.11 -4.40 -44.28
CA GLY A 174 -16.85 -3.61 -45.28
C GLY A 174 -16.07 -2.46 -45.93
N VAL A 175 -14.81 -2.23 -45.52
CA VAL A 175 -13.95 -1.18 -46.07
C VAL A 175 -13.16 -1.71 -47.27
N SER A 176 -12.88 -0.86 -48.27
CA SER A 176 -12.12 -1.29 -49.46
C SER A 176 -10.68 -1.70 -49.10
N GLN A 177 -10.15 -2.70 -49.82
CA GLN A 177 -8.80 -3.24 -49.59
C GLN A 177 -7.68 -2.18 -49.51
N PRO A 178 -7.57 -1.18 -50.42
CA PRO A 178 -6.49 -0.19 -50.34
C PRO A 178 -6.58 0.69 -49.07
N ILE A 179 -7.79 0.95 -48.58
CA ILE A 179 -7.99 1.71 -47.35
C ILE A 179 -7.53 0.86 -46.15
N ARG A 180 -7.85 -0.44 -46.13
CA ARG A 180 -7.41 -1.36 -45.06
C ARG A 180 -5.89 -1.45 -44.96
N ASP A 181 -5.20 -1.51 -46.10
CA ASP A 181 -3.73 -1.55 -46.14
C ASP A 181 -3.10 -0.27 -45.59
N MET A 182 -3.70 0.89 -45.87
CA MET A 182 -3.29 2.17 -45.26
C MET A 182 -3.45 2.15 -43.73
N PHE A 183 -4.55 1.60 -43.21
CA PHE A 183 -4.73 1.45 -41.76
C PHE A 183 -3.78 0.43 -41.13
N ASN A 184 -3.38 -0.63 -41.85
CA ASN A 184 -2.34 -1.56 -41.40
C ASN A 184 -0.97 -0.89 -41.33
N MET A 185 -0.61 -0.03 -42.30
CA MET A 185 0.60 0.79 -42.21
C MET A 185 0.53 1.76 -41.02
N LEU A 186 -0.62 2.41 -40.82
CA LEU A 186 -0.85 3.29 -39.69
C LEU A 186 -0.68 2.56 -38.34
N TRP A 187 -1.15 1.31 -38.25
CA TRP A 187 -0.94 0.46 -37.09
C TRP A 187 0.54 0.21 -36.79
N THR A 188 1.33 -0.12 -37.80
CA THR A 188 2.78 -0.31 -37.65
C THR A 188 3.47 0.98 -37.19
N VAL A 189 3.11 2.13 -37.77
CA VAL A 189 3.65 3.43 -37.36
C VAL A 189 3.28 3.74 -35.90
N LEU A 190 2.03 3.49 -35.50
CA LEU A 190 1.56 3.68 -34.13
C LEU A 190 2.34 2.79 -33.14
N LEU A 191 2.62 1.54 -33.51
CA LEU A 191 3.40 0.61 -32.68
C LEU A 191 4.84 1.11 -32.50
N ILE A 192 5.49 1.56 -33.58
CA ILE A 192 6.83 2.14 -33.50
C ILE A 192 6.84 3.40 -32.62
N ALA A 193 5.84 4.27 -32.75
CA ALA A 193 5.73 5.47 -31.94
C ALA A 193 5.64 5.15 -30.43
N VAL A 194 4.88 4.12 -30.05
CA VAL A 194 4.79 3.65 -28.65
C VAL A 194 6.12 3.07 -28.15
N MET A 195 6.84 2.33 -29.00
CA MET A 195 8.16 1.79 -28.66
C MET A 195 9.18 2.90 -28.42
N VAL A 196 9.21 3.91 -29.29
CA VAL A 196 10.09 5.08 -29.14
C VAL A 196 9.74 5.87 -27.88
N ASP A 197 8.46 6.12 -27.60
CA ASP A 197 8.03 6.82 -26.38
C ASP A 197 8.46 6.08 -25.11
N SER A 198 8.26 4.75 -25.10
CA SER A 198 8.66 3.88 -23.99
C SER A 198 10.17 3.92 -23.75
N ALA A 199 10.98 3.88 -24.82
CA ALA A 199 12.44 3.98 -24.73
C ALA A 199 12.90 5.36 -24.20
N LEU A 200 12.30 6.45 -24.71
CA LEU A 200 12.58 7.81 -24.24
C LEU A 200 12.19 8.00 -22.77
N LEU A 201 11.08 7.42 -22.35
CA LEU A 201 10.62 7.44 -20.96
C LEU A 201 11.62 6.73 -20.04
N CYS A 202 12.01 5.51 -20.39
CA CYS A 202 13.02 4.75 -19.63
C CYS A 202 14.35 5.50 -19.52
N ARG A 203 14.81 6.14 -20.61
CA ARG A 203 16.03 6.95 -20.61
C ARG A 203 15.93 8.18 -19.72
N THR A 204 14.77 8.84 -19.69
CA THR A 204 14.53 10.02 -18.85
C THR A 204 14.52 9.64 -17.37
N ILE A 205 13.80 8.58 -17.00
CA ILE A 205 13.76 8.05 -15.63
C ILE A 205 15.15 7.61 -15.18
N GLY A 206 15.87 6.92 -16.07
CA GLY A 206 17.24 6.47 -15.84
C GLY A 206 18.24 7.60 -15.52
N ARG A 207 18.02 8.80 -16.03
CA ARG A 207 18.84 9.97 -15.70
C ARG A 207 18.41 10.58 -14.37
N VAL A 208 17.14 10.97 -14.28
CA VAL A 208 16.64 11.77 -13.15
C VAL A 208 16.65 11.00 -11.83
N VAL A 209 16.35 9.70 -11.85
CA VAL A 209 16.33 8.88 -10.62
C VAL A 209 17.75 8.65 -10.09
N TRP A 210 18.72 8.40 -10.97
CA TRP A 210 20.11 8.17 -10.55
C TRP A 210 20.83 9.44 -10.13
N GLU A 211 20.47 10.59 -10.71
CA GLU A 211 20.96 11.90 -10.28
C GLU A 211 20.47 12.25 -8.86
N ARG A 212 19.18 12.03 -8.56
CA ARG A 212 18.61 12.38 -7.23
C ARG A 212 18.81 11.31 -6.17
N HIS A 213 18.85 10.05 -6.58
CA HIS A 213 19.01 8.92 -5.68
C HIS A 213 20.19 8.06 -6.16
N PRO A 214 21.43 8.39 -5.77
CA PRO A 214 22.61 7.59 -6.14
C PRO A 214 22.74 6.28 -5.33
N LYS A 215 22.03 6.13 -4.20
CA LYS A 215 22.10 4.97 -3.29
C LYS A 215 20.82 4.12 -3.28
N THR A 216 20.18 3.95 -4.44
CA THR A 216 18.93 3.18 -4.55
C THR A 216 19.16 1.69 -4.48
N GLY A 217 18.39 0.98 -3.64
CA GLY A 217 18.38 -0.49 -3.58
C GLY A 217 17.41 -1.15 -4.58
N GLN A 218 16.62 -0.37 -5.34
CA GLN A 218 15.65 -0.93 -6.28
C GLN A 218 16.30 -1.34 -7.61
N ARG A 219 15.67 -2.33 -8.27
CA ARG A 219 16.07 -2.80 -9.58
C ARG A 219 15.62 -1.84 -10.69
N LYS A 220 16.55 -1.45 -11.58
CA LYS A 220 16.26 -0.58 -12.74
C LYS A 220 15.09 -1.09 -13.58
N ALA A 221 15.13 -2.38 -13.92
CA ALA A 221 14.12 -3.03 -14.76
C ALA A 221 12.72 -2.97 -14.13
N GLY A 222 12.61 -3.13 -12.81
CA GLY A 222 11.32 -3.03 -12.11
C GLY A 222 10.75 -1.62 -12.13
N LEU A 223 11.61 -0.60 -12.06
CA LEU A 223 11.21 0.81 -12.14
C LEU A 223 10.77 1.20 -13.55
N TYR A 224 11.49 0.74 -14.57
CA TYR A 224 11.13 0.95 -15.98
C TYR A 224 9.82 0.26 -16.35
N PHE A 225 9.66 -1.01 -15.98
CA PHE A 225 8.41 -1.73 -16.22
C PHE A 225 7.22 -1.06 -15.53
N TYR A 226 7.41 -0.61 -14.29
CA TYR A 226 6.40 0.17 -13.56
C TYR A 226 6.01 1.45 -14.30
N ALA A 227 6.99 2.20 -14.81
CA ALA A 227 6.75 3.43 -15.55
C ALA A 227 6.01 3.18 -16.87
N ILE A 228 6.40 2.15 -17.62
CA ILE A 228 5.76 1.77 -18.89
C ILE A 228 4.29 1.43 -18.63
N MET A 229 4.01 0.54 -17.68
CA MET A 229 2.64 0.15 -17.35
C MET A 229 1.79 1.34 -16.91
N ARG A 230 2.38 2.26 -16.13
CA ARG A 230 1.69 3.50 -15.74
C ARG A 230 1.41 4.40 -16.94
N SER A 231 2.36 4.57 -17.87
CA SER A 231 2.23 5.44 -19.04
C SER A 231 1.07 5.03 -19.97
N LEU A 232 0.79 3.72 -20.06
CA LEU A 232 -0.29 3.17 -20.88
C LEU A 232 -1.69 3.40 -20.27
N THR A 233 -1.79 3.47 -18.94
CA THR A 233 -3.09 3.74 -18.29
C THR A 233 -3.56 5.18 -18.53
N ILE A 234 -4.87 5.39 -18.72
CA ILE A 234 -5.44 6.73 -18.89
C ILE A 234 -5.27 7.56 -17.62
N ARG A 235 -4.77 8.80 -17.76
CA ARG A 235 -4.44 9.71 -16.64
C ARG A 235 -5.57 9.88 -15.62
N ARG A 236 -6.83 9.90 -16.06
CA ARG A 236 -8.02 10.06 -15.20
C ARG A 236 -8.36 8.82 -14.37
N MET A 237 -7.92 7.64 -14.78
CA MET A 237 -8.15 6.38 -14.06
C MET A 237 -6.96 5.99 -13.17
N ARG A 238 -5.89 6.80 -13.14
CA ARG A 238 -4.73 6.55 -12.28
C ARG A 238 -5.07 6.90 -10.82
N ILE A 239 -4.81 5.93 -9.95
CA ILE A 239 -4.79 6.08 -8.49
C ILE A 239 -3.32 5.83 -8.10
N PRO A 240 -2.65 6.66 -7.28
CA PRO A 240 -3.00 7.98 -6.73
C PRO A 240 -3.12 9.07 -7.80
N ARG A 241 -3.77 10.19 -7.47
CA ARG A 241 -3.94 11.31 -8.39
C ARG A 241 -2.59 11.92 -8.77
N PRO A 242 -2.41 12.36 -10.02
CA PRO A 242 -1.17 13.01 -10.45
C PRO A 242 -0.98 14.31 -9.66
N ARG A 243 0.18 14.46 -9.00
CA ARG A 243 0.54 15.66 -8.23
C ARG A 243 0.95 16.83 -9.14
N VAL A 244 1.43 16.50 -10.34
CA VAL A 244 2.07 17.43 -11.27
C VAL A 244 1.19 17.65 -12.50
N ALA A 245 1.05 18.91 -12.92
CA ALA A 245 0.37 19.30 -14.15
C ALA A 245 1.25 18.98 -15.39
N ILE A 246 0.62 18.84 -16.55
CA ILE A 246 1.33 18.55 -17.80
C ILE A 246 2.26 19.72 -18.13
N GLY A 247 3.53 19.44 -18.39
CA GLY A 247 4.52 20.45 -18.81
C GLY A 247 5.35 21.06 -17.67
N ASN A 248 5.07 20.73 -16.40
CA ASN A 248 5.94 21.14 -15.32
C ASN A 248 7.30 20.41 -15.43
N LYS A 249 8.39 21.19 -15.41
CA LYS A 249 9.75 20.65 -15.30
C LYS A 249 9.95 20.09 -13.89
N ILE A 250 10.45 18.86 -13.82
CA ILE A 250 10.79 18.15 -12.58
C ILE A 250 12.29 18.12 -12.42
#